data_AF-G2PWD6-F1
#
_entry.id   AF-G2PWD6-F1
#
_cell.length_a   1.000
_cell.length_b   1.000
_cell.length_c   1.000
_cell.angle_alpha   90.00
_cell.angle_beta   90.00
_cell.angle_gamma   90.00
#
_symmetry.space_group_name_H-M   'P 1'
#
loop_
_entity.id
_entity.type
_entity.pdbx_description
1 polymer ?
#
loop_
_entity_poly.entity_id
_entity_poly.type
_entity_poly.pdbx_seq_one_letter_code
_entity_poly.pdbx_strand_id
1 'polypeptide(L)' 'MRRKSGIRPAEIKVTDIKFSEIKIEGDKATVVVDVFSERHCFNLEKENGEWKITSETLNFLPGYGP' A
#
# COMPACT_ATOMS: atom_id res chain seq x y z
N MET A 1 -14.39 22.05 17.77
CA MET A 1 -13.55 20.84 17.62
C MET A 1 -12.82 20.91 16.27
N ARG A 2 -11.53 21.29 16.25
CA ARG A 2 -10.73 21.39 15.01
C ARG A 2 -10.32 19.97 14.60
N ARG A 3 -10.76 19.49 13.42
CA ARG A 3 -10.19 18.28 12.81
C ARG A 3 -8.72 18.59 12.49
N LYS A 4 -7.78 18.08 13.29
CA LYS A 4 -6.36 18.12 12.92
C LYS A 4 -6.19 17.21 11.70
N SER A 5 -6.09 17.80 10.51
CA SER A 5 -5.57 17.12 9.33
C SER A 5 -4.09 16.87 9.56
N GLY A 6 -3.75 15.67 10.03
CA GLY A 6 -2.36 15.22 10.17
C GLY A 6 -1.86 14.60 8.87
N ILE A 7 -0.57 14.81 8.57
CA ILE A 7 0.15 14.04 7.55
C ILE A 7 0.37 12.65 8.13
N ARG A 8 -0.05 11.60 7.42
CA ARG A 8 0.20 10.21 7.80
C ARG A 8 1.24 9.64 6.82
N PRO A 9 2.47 9.33 7.26
CA PRO A 9 3.38 8.56 6.41
C PRO A 9 2.78 7.17 6.21
N ALA A 10 2.60 6.80 4.96
CA ALA A 10 2.17 5.46 4.58
C ALA A 10 3.15 4.93 3.53
N GLU A 11 3.71 3.76 3.80
CA GLU A 11 4.49 3.02 2.81
C GLU A 11 3.60 1.90 2.27
N ILE A 12 3.58 1.73 0.95
CA ILE A 12 2.91 0.62 0.27
C ILE A 12 4.00 -0.25 -0.33
N LYS A 13 4.07 -1.51 0.10
CA LYS A 13 4.98 -2.51 -0.45
C LYS A 13 4.17 -3.54 -1.22
N VAL A 14 4.56 -3.77 -2.48
CA VAL A 14 4.06 -4.93 -3.22
C VAL A 14 4.78 -6.16 -2.68
N THR A 15 4.02 -7.14 -2.21
CA THR A 15 4.56 -8.35 -1.59
C THR A 15 4.48 -9.55 -2.51
N ASP A 16 3.46 -9.59 -3.37
CA ASP A 16 3.29 -10.67 -4.34
C ASP A 16 2.52 -10.20 -5.58
N ILE A 17 2.77 -10.88 -6.70
CA ILE A 17 2.06 -10.68 -7.97
C ILE A 17 1.74 -12.05 -8.54
N LYS A 18 0.45 -12.31 -8.72
CA LYS A 18 -0.03 -13.55 -9.31
C LYS A 18 -0.62 -13.29 -10.70
N PHE A 19 -0.19 -14.09 -11.67
CA PHE A 19 -0.72 -14.07 -13.03
C PHE A 19 -1.90 -15.05 -13.12
N SER A 20 -3.08 -14.55 -13.44
CA SER A 20 -4.32 -15.33 -13.40
C SER A 20 -4.77 -15.75 -14.80
N GLU A 21 -4.58 -14.90 -15.81
CA GLU A 21 -4.87 -15.23 -17.21
C GLU A 21 -3.88 -14.55 -18.15
N ILE A 22 -3.46 -15.26 -19.20
CA ILE A 22 -2.64 -14.72 -20.29
C ILE A 22 -3.30 -15.12 -21.61
N LYS A 23 -3.62 -14.13 -22.45
CA LYS A 23 -4.16 -14.32 -23.80
C LYS A 23 -3.24 -13.67 -24.83
N ILE A 24 -2.90 -14.40 -25.90
CA ILE A 24 -2.06 -13.92 -26.99
C ILE A 24 -2.84 -14.08 -28.29
N GLU A 25 -2.97 -13.00 -29.05
CA GLU A 25 -3.68 -12.95 -30.33
C GLU A 25 -2.81 -12.21 -31.36
N GLY A 26 -2.13 -12.98 -32.22
CA GLY A 26 -1.21 -12.44 -33.21
C GLY A 26 -0.05 -11.68 -32.57
N ASP A 27 0.01 -10.38 -32.79
CA ASP A 27 1.02 -9.44 -32.27
C ASP A 27 0.62 -8.77 -30.95
N LYS A 28 -0.53 -9.14 -30.36
CA LYS A 28 -1.04 -8.57 -29.10
C LYS A 28 -1.10 -9.61 -27.99
N ALA A 29 -0.91 -9.14 -26.75
CA ALA A 29 -1.10 -9.94 -25.56
C ALA A 29 -1.86 -9.16 -24.48
N THR A 30 -2.71 -9.87 -23.73
CA THR A 30 -3.42 -9.37 -22.54
C THR A 30 -3.10 -10.25 -21.35
N VAL A 31 -2.85 -9.64 -20.19
CA VAL A 31 -2.53 -10.34 -18.95
C VAL A 31 -3.44 -9.81 -17.84
N VAL A 32 -4.04 -10.73 -17.07
CA VAL A 32 -4.74 -10.42 -15.83
C VAL A 32 -3.82 -10.74 -14.66
N VAL A 33 -3.55 -9.75 -13.81
CA VAL A 33 -2.70 -9.87 -12.62
C VAL A 33 -3.46 -9.52 -11.35
N ASP A 34 -3.27 -10.32 -10.32
CA ASP A 34 -3.66 -10.01 -8.95
C ASP A 34 -2.42 -9.49 -8.22
N VAL A 35 -2.48 -8.24 -7.73
CA VAL A 35 -1.40 -7.60 -6.98
C VAL A 35 -1.73 -7.59 -5.50
N PHE A 36 -0.84 -8.16 -4.71
CA PHE A 36 -0.94 -8.15 -3.25
C PHE A 36 0.01 -7.09 -2.69
N SER A 37 -0.53 -6.26 -1.81
CA SER A 37 0.25 -5.19 -1.19
C SER A 37 -0.04 -5.05 0.30
N GLU A 38 1.00 -4.65 1.01
CA GLU A 38 0.97 -4.30 2.41
C GLU A 38 1.03 -2.78 2.55
N ARG A 39 0.13 -2.22 3.36
CA ARG A 39 0.18 -0.81 3.76
C ARG A 39 0.55 -0.72 5.23
N HIS A 40 1.67 -0.05 5.49
CA HIS A 40 2.09 0.30 6.83
C HIS A 40 1.66 1.73 7.14
N CYS A 41 0.90 1.90 8.21
CA CYS A 41 0.53 3.19 8.76
C CYS A 41 1.29 3.42 10.06
N PHE A 42 2.04 4.51 10.15
CA PHE A 42 2.76 4.88 11.37
C PHE A 42 2.11 6.09 12.04
N ASN A 43 1.89 5.98 13.35
CA ASN A 43 1.62 7.16 14.17
C ASN A 43 2.94 7.67 14.74
N LEU A 44 3.12 8.98 14.68
CA LEU A 44 4.32 9.67 15.13
C LEU A 44 3.96 10.69 16.19
N GLU A 45 4.78 10.78 17.23
CA GLU A 45 4.76 11.87 18.19
C GLU A 45 6.13 12.54 18.25
N LYS A 46 6.14 13.84 18.57
CA LYS A 46 7.35 14.62 18.63
C LYS A 46 7.76 14.80 20.08
N GLU A 47 8.91 14.26 20.45
CA GLU A 47 9.50 14.37 21.78
C GLU A 47 10.86 15.05 21.68
N ASN A 48 11.07 16.13 22.44
CA ASN A 48 12.34 16.88 22.48
C ASN A 48 12.88 17.31 21.10
N GLY A 49 11.99 17.57 20.14
CA GLY A 49 12.38 17.98 18.79
C GLY A 49 12.54 16.83 17.79
N GLU A 50 12.55 15.58 18.26
CA GLU A 50 12.71 14.38 17.44
C GLU A 50 11.36 13.67 17.21
N TRP A 51 11.17 13.12 16.02
CA TRP A 51 9.99 12.32 15.69
C TRP A 51 10.20 10.87 16.12
N LYS A 52 9.25 10.32 16.87
CA LYS A 52 9.26 8.92 17.32
C LYS A 52 7.99 8.21 16.85
N ILE A 53 8.14 6.95 16.47
CA ILE A 53 7.01 6.07 16.13
C ILE A 53 6.37 5.61 17.44
N THR A 54 5.06 5.82 17.57
CA THR A 54 4.29 5.41 18.75
C THR A 54 3.41 4.20 18.48
N SER A 55 3.05 3.96 17.22
CA SER A 55 2.38 2.72 16.80
C SER A 55 2.51 2.48 15.30
N GLU A 56 2.40 1.21 14.93
CA GLU A 56 2.38 0.72 13.55
C GLU A 56 1.10 -0.09 13.34
N THR A 57 0.48 0.08 12.17
CA THR A 57 -0.66 -0.76 11.74
C THR A 57 -0.39 -1.30 10.35
N LEU A 58 -0.36 -2.62 10.23
CA LEU A 58 -0.24 -3.35 8.98
C LEU A 58 -1.64 -3.66 8.42
N ASN A 59 -1.88 -3.30 7.17
CA ASN A 59 -3.10 -3.66 6.46
C ASN A 59 -2.75 -4.41 5.18
N PHE A 60 -3.35 -5.59 4.99
CA PHE A 60 -3.33 -6.30 3.72
C PHE A 60 -4.38 -5.69 2.80
N LEU A 61 -3.94 -5.19 1.66
CA LEU A 61 -4.83 -4.59 0.68
C LEU A 61 -5.05 -5.59 -0.44
N PRO A 62 -6.26 -6.18 -0.55
CA PRO A 62 -6.60 -6.97 -1.72
C PRO A 62 -6.69 -6.03 -2.92
N GLY A 63 -5.96 -6.37 -3.97
CA GLY A 63 -6.07 -5.86 -5.34
C GLY A 63 -6.63 -4.45 -5.46
N TYR A 64 -5.74 -3.45 -5.46
CA TYR A 64 -6.06 -2.17 -6.09
C TYR A 64 -6.16 -2.42 -7.61
N GLY A 65 -7.31 -2.98 -8.04
CA GLY A 65 -7.69 -3.00 -9.44
C GLY A 65 -7.90 -1.57 -9.95
N PRO A 66 -7.70 -1.33 -11.26
CA PRO A 66 -7.78 0.00 -11.87
C PRO A 66 -9.16 0.67 -11.73
#